data_AF-A0A5C5V8V3-F1
#
_entry.id   AF-A0A5C5V8V3-F1
#
_cell.length_a   1.000
_cell.length_b   1.000
_cell.length_c   1.000
_cell.angle_alpha   90.00
_cell.angle_beta   90.00
_cell.angle_gamma   90.00
#
_symmetry.space_group_name_H-M   'P 1'
#
loop_
_entity.id
_entity.type
_entity.pdbx_description
1 polymer ?
#
loop_
_entity_poly.entity_id
_entity_poly.type
_entity_poly.pdbx_seq_one_letter_code
_entity_poly.pdbx_strand_id
1 'polypeptide(L)'
;MTRITTAQAEVVARQIEMQLAQGNFSAAQSILARCLEEVRSERRELIRQFAQPREVPLARLSLEPQVITALKSVHITTVGDLQGVTYEQLLEVPAINTTRASQVRDSVRQLVRDFKTRSFEQAL
;
A
#
# COMPACT_ATOMS: atom_id res chain seq x y z
N MET A 1 -9.66 -13.20 -11.80
CA MET A 1 -9.03 -11.85 -11.81
C MET A 1 -8.22 -11.72 -13.08
N THR A 2 -8.67 -10.92 -14.03
CA THR A 2 -7.91 -10.57 -15.24
C THR A 2 -6.81 -9.62 -14.82
N ARG A 3 -5.54 -10.04 -14.98
CA ARG A 3 -4.36 -9.16 -14.83
C ARG A 3 -4.30 -8.29 -16.07
N ILE A 4 -4.02 -7.00 -15.95
CA ILE A 4 -3.67 -6.17 -17.11
C ILE A 4 -2.36 -6.73 -17.68
N THR A 5 -2.51 -7.47 -18.78
CA THR A 5 -1.39 -7.99 -19.55
C THR A 5 -0.77 -6.88 -20.38
N THR A 6 0.48 -7.05 -20.79
CA THR A 6 1.14 -6.16 -21.77
C THR A 6 0.28 -5.95 -23.02
N ALA A 7 -0.36 -7.02 -23.49
CA ALA A 7 -1.31 -6.95 -24.61
C ALA A 7 -2.53 -6.06 -24.34
N GLN A 8 -3.09 -6.07 -23.13
CA GLN A 8 -4.21 -5.19 -22.76
C GLN A 8 -3.78 -3.73 -22.63
N ALA A 9 -2.58 -3.47 -22.08
CA ALA A 9 -2.02 -2.13 -22.02
C ALA A 9 -1.80 -1.53 -23.42
N GLU A 10 -1.32 -2.34 -24.38
CA GLU A 10 -1.17 -1.93 -25.78
C GLU A 10 -2.51 -1.61 -26.45
N VAL A 11 -3.56 -2.40 -26.19
CA VAL A 11 -4.90 -2.13 -26.72
C VAL A 11 -5.45 -0.81 -26.17
N VAL A 12 -5.30 -0.56 -24.87
CA VAL A 12 -5.73 0.70 -24.24
C VAL A 12 -4.96 1.89 -24.80
N ALA A 13 -3.65 1.76 -25.01
CA ALA A 13 -2.81 2.80 -25.61
C ALA A 13 -3.28 3.18 -27.03
N ARG A 14 -3.51 2.18 -27.90
CA ARG A 14 -4.06 2.41 -29.25
C ARG A 14 -5.44 3.07 -29.22
N GLN A 15 -6.27 2.71 -28.25
CA GLN A 15 -7.60 3.30 -28.11
C GLN A 15 -7.53 4.77 -27.67
N ILE A 16 -6.58 5.12 -26.79
CA ILE A 16 -6.30 6.51 -26.40
C ILE A 16 -5.78 7.30 -27.61
N GLU A 17 -4.80 6.77 -28.35
CA GLU A 17 -4.26 7.41 -29.56
C GLU A 17 -5.33 7.69 -30.60
N MET A 18 -6.24 6.73 -30.82
CA MET A 18 -7.37 6.91 -31.74
C MET A 18 -8.31 8.04 -31.28
N GLN A 19 -8.62 8.13 -29.99
CA GLN A 19 -9.46 9.22 -29.46
C GLN A 19 -8.76 10.58 -29.55
N LEU A 20 -7.45 10.63 -29.31
CA LEU A 20 -6.66 11.85 -29.47
C LEU A 20 -6.60 12.30 -30.94
N ALA A 21 -6.44 11.37 -31.88
CA ALA A 21 -6.47 11.67 -33.31
C ALA A 21 -7.83 12.19 -33.80
N GLN A 22 -8.92 11.80 -33.13
CA GLN A 22 -10.28 12.30 -33.37
C GLN A 22 -10.59 13.63 -32.66
N GLY A 23 -9.64 14.18 -31.89
CA GLY A 23 -9.86 15.40 -31.08
C GLY A 23 -10.70 15.17 -29.82
N ASN A 24 -10.98 13.93 -29.46
CA ASN A 24 -11.83 13.55 -28.32
C ASN A 24 -11.00 13.40 -27.04
N PHE A 25 -10.47 14.52 -26.54
CA PHE A 25 -9.59 14.52 -25.37
C PHE A 25 -10.27 14.05 -24.07
N SER A 26 -11.56 14.32 -23.88
CA SER A 26 -12.29 13.87 -22.67
C SER A 26 -12.48 12.36 -22.62
N ALA A 27 -12.72 11.74 -23.79
CA ALA A 27 -12.84 10.30 -23.94
C ALA A 27 -11.47 9.64 -23.68
N ALA A 28 -10.40 10.19 -24.25
CA ALA A 28 -9.03 9.75 -23.98
C ALA A 28 -8.67 9.81 -22.48
N GLN A 29 -9.01 10.91 -21.79
CA GLN A 29 -8.79 11.06 -20.36
C GLN A 29 -9.60 10.06 -19.52
N SER A 30 -10.84 9.79 -19.91
CA SER A 30 -11.70 8.84 -19.20
C SER A 30 -11.20 7.40 -19.31
N ILE A 31 -10.69 7.01 -20.49
CA ILE A 31 -10.04 5.72 -20.72
C ILE A 31 -8.77 5.60 -19.85
N LEU A 32 -7.94 6.64 -19.83
CA LEU A 32 -6.73 6.67 -19.01
C LEU A 32 -7.05 6.55 -17.51
N ALA A 33 -8.03 7.32 -17.02
CA ALA A 33 -8.42 7.31 -15.61
C ALA A 33 -8.91 5.93 -15.16
N ARG A 34 -9.71 5.26 -15.99
CA ARG A 34 -10.18 3.90 -15.72
C ARG A 34 -9.02 2.90 -15.65
N CYS A 35 -8.11 2.94 -16.62
CA CYS A 35 -6.94 2.06 -16.65
C CYS A 35 -6.07 2.25 -15.39
N LEU A 36 -5.85 3.51 -14.96
CA LEU A 36 -5.11 3.81 -13.73
C LEU A 36 -5.77 3.22 -12.48
N GLU A 37 -7.10 3.28 -12.37
CA GLU A 37 -7.82 2.69 -11.24
C GLU A 37 -7.79 1.16 -11.25
N GLU A 38 -7.87 0.53 -12.42
CA GLU A 38 -7.72 -0.92 -12.57
C GLU A 38 -6.31 -1.37 -12.14
N VAL A 39 -5.25 -0.72 -12.61
CA VAL A 39 -3.85 -0.98 -12.17
C VAL A 39 -3.68 -0.77 -10.66
N ARG A 40 -4.25 0.31 -10.11
CA ARG A 40 -4.20 0.56 -8.65
C ARG A 40 -4.92 -0.55 -7.89
N SER A 41 -6.04 -1.04 -8.40
CA SER A 41 -6.81 -2.13 -7.80
C SER A 41 -6.03 -3.44 -7.81
N GLU A 42 -5.47 -3.81 -8.96
CA GLU A 42 -4.62 -4.98 -9.09
C GLU A 42 -3.40 -4.90 -8.18
N ARG A 43 -2.73 -3.74 -8.13
CA ARG A 43 -1.62 -3.52 -7.20
C ARG A 43 -2.05 -3.71 -5.74
N ARG A 44 -3.22 -3.20 -5.33
CA ARG A 44 -3.74 -3.39 -3.97
C ARG A 44 -3.96 -4.87 -3.66
N GLU A 45 -4.42 -5.63 -4.65
CA GLU A 45 -4.70 -7.06 -4.51
C GLU A 45 -3.41 -7.89 -4.51
N LEU A 46 -2.44 -7.58 -5.36
CA LEU A 46 -1.11 -8.20 -5.33
C LEU A 46 -0.38 -7.92 -4.03
N ILE A 47 -0.46 -6.69 -3.50
CA ILE A 47 0.05 -6.38 -2.15
C ILE A 47 -0.69 -7.20 -1.10
N ARG A 48 -2.00 -7.43 -1.21
CA ARG A 48 -2.71 -8.29 -0.25
C ARG A 48 -2.27 -9.76 -0.34
N GLN A 49 -2.00 -10.26 -1.54
CA GLN A 49 -1.68 -11.66 -1.80
C GLN A 49 -0.20 -11.99 -1.54
N PHE A 50 0.71 -11.06 -1.83
CA PHE A 50 2.15 -11.32 -1.87
C PHE A 50 2.99 -10.38 -1.00
N ALA A 51 2.42 -9.33 -0.38
CA ALA A 51 3.24 -8.50 0.49
C ALA A 51 3.70 -9.34 1.68
N GLN A 52 5.02 -9.41 1.85
CA GLN A 52 5.57 -9.82 3.12
C GLN A 52 5.20 -8.75 4.16
N PRO A 53 5.01 -9.10 5.44
CA PRO A 53 4.61 -8.15 6.48
C PRO A 53 5.46 -6.88 6.52
N ARG A 54 6.71 -6.96 6.02
CA ARG A 54 7.68 -5.87 5.97
C ARG A 54 7.34 -4.76 4.97
N GLU A 55 6.67 -5.05 3.86
CA GLU A 55 6.41 -4.06 2.81
C GLU A 55 5.08 -3.31 3.00
N VAL A 56 4.34 -3.63 4.07
CA VAL A 56 3.06 -2.99 4.35
C VAL A 56 3.30 -1.54 4.78
N PRO A 57 2.73 -0.54 4.09
CA PRO A 57 2.85 0.85 4.50
C PRO A 57 2.17 1.08 5.85
N LEU A 58 2.77 1.91 6.70
CA LEU A 58 2.20 2.25 8.02
C LEU A 58 0.81 2.88 7.92
N ALA A 59 0.49 3.53 6.79
CA ALA A 59 -0.83 4.09 6.52
C ALA A 59 -1.96 3.04 6.45
N ARG A 60 -1.62 1.75 6.35
CA ARG A 60 -2.61 0.65 6.41
C ARG A 60 -2.82 0.12 7.82
N LEU A 61 -1.98 0.51 8.78
CA LEU A 61 -2.24 0.24 10.18
C LEU A 61 -3.31 1.21 10.67
N SER A 62 -4.19 0.76 11.56
CA SER A 62 -5.19 1.59 12.25
C SER A 62 -4.55 2.50 13.30
N LEU A 63 -3.51 3.23 12.91
CA LEU A 63 -2.80 4.19 13.74
C LEU A 63 -3.36 5.59 13.53
N GLU A 64 -3.21 6.43 14.55
CA GLU A 64 -3.58 7.84 14.47
C GLU A 64 -2.76 8.55 13.37
N PRO A 65 -3.36 9.44 12.55
CA PRO A 65 -2.65 10.16 11.49
C PRO A 65 -1.43 10.94 11.99
N GLN A 66 -1.47 11.43 13.23
CA GLN A 66 -0.34 12.11 13.88
C GLN A 66 0.84 11.16 14.10
N VAL A 67 0.58 9.91 14.48
CA VAL A 67 1.61 8.88 14.67
C VAL A 67 2.22 8.49 13.32
N ILE A 68 1.39 8.33 12.28
CA ILE A 68 1.87 8.05 10.92
C ILE A 68 2.76 9.20 10.43
N THR A 69 2.40 10.46 10.72
CA THR A 69 3.16 11.64 10.30
C THR A 69 4.49 11.75 11.06
N ALA A 70 4.48 11.46 12.36
CA ALA A 70 5.69 11.43 13.19
C ALA A 70 6.65 10.30 12.77
N LEU A 71 6.13 9.13 12.40
CA LEU A 71 6.98 8.03 11.91
C LEU A 71 7.56 8.36 10.52
N LYS A 72 6.78 9.01 9.65
CA LYS A 72 7.26 9.47 8.34
C LYS A 72 8.40 10.49 8.43
N SER A 73 8.38 11.39 9.41
CA SER A 73 9.46 12.39 9.55
C SER A 73 10.81 11.74 9.87
N VAL A 74 10.80 10.58 10.54
CA VAL A 74 11.99 9.77 10.86
C VAL A 74 12.26 8.70 9.78
N HIS A 75 11.68 8.86 8.58
CA HIS A 75 11.87 7.98 7.42
C HIS A 75 11.37 6.54 7.65
N ILE A 76 10.55 6.31 8.67
CA ILE A 76 9.87 5.02 8.90
C ILE A 76 8.56 5.07 8.11
N THR A 77 8.49 4.30 7.02
CA THR A 77 7.33 4.34 6.10
C THR A 77 6.62 3.01 5.96
N THR A 78 7.30 1.93 6.33
CA THR A 78 6.80 0.55 6.25
C THR A 78 6.85 -0.16 7.59
N VAL A 79 6.07 -1.24 7.72
CA VAL A 79 6.10 -2.13 8.88
C VAL A 79 7.48 -2.83 9.00
N GLY A 80 8.19 -3.02 7.89
CA GLY A 80 9.55 -3.57 7.87
C GLY A 80 10.54 -2.63 8.54
N ASP A 81 10.43 -1.33 8.28
CA ASP A 81 11.24 -0.31 8.95
C ASP A 81 11.01 -0.37 10.47
N LEU A 82 9.75 -0.53 10.90
CA LEU A 82 9.41 -0.67 12.33
C LEU A 82 9.94 -1.96 12.98
N GLN A 83 10.17 -3.05 12.23
CA GLN A 83 10.72 -4.28 12.82
C GLN A 83 12.18 -4.12 13.27
N GLY A 84 12.91 -3.17 12.69
CA GLY A 84 14.30 -2.87 13.07
C GLY A 84 14.45 -1.81 14.15
N VAL A 85 13.37 -1.10 14.50
CA VAL A 85 13.39 0.04 15.43
C VAL A 85 13.15 -0.44 16.86
N THR A 86 14.02 -0.04 17.79
CA THR A 86 13.86 -0.37 19.22
C THR A 86 12.81 0.51 19.89
N TYR A 87 12.29 0.06 21.03
CA TYR A 87 11.31 0.84 21.80
C TYR A 87 11.86 2.21 22.24
N GLU A 88 13.16 2.28 22.51
CA GLU A 88 13.87 3.50 22.88
C GLU A 88 13.91 4.50 21.72
N GLN A 89 14.23 4.03 20.50
CA GLN A 89 14.21 4.87 19.29
C GLN A 89 12.81 5.39 18.94
N LEU A 90 11.75 4.64 19.28
CA LEU A 90 10.38 5.12 19.12
C LEU A 90 10.05 6.27 20.07
N LEU A 91 10.61 6.27 21.29
CA LEU A 91 10.41 7.34 22.27
C LEU A 91 11.22 8.61 21.96
N GLU A 92 12.27 8.50 21.15
CA GLU A 92 13.03 9.65 20.65
C GLU A 92 12.25 10.47 19.61
N VAL A 93 11.19 9.89 19.01
CA VAL A 93 10.38 10.59 18.01
C VAL A 93 9.49 11.64 18.68
N PRO A 94 9.63 12.93 18.34
CA PRO A 94 8.75 13.96 18.86
C PRO A 94 7.30 13.65 18.46
N ALA A 95 6.41 13.56 19.46
CA ALA A 95 5.00 13.15 19.38
C ALA A 95 4.67 11.66 19.61
N ILE A 96 5.67 10.79 19.84
CA ILE A 96 5.43 9.42 20.33
C ILE A 96 5.63 9.38 21.84
N ASN A 97 4.55 9.11 22.57
CA ASN A 97 4.61 8.79 24.01
C ASN A 97 4.61 7.26 24.20
N THR A 98 4.84 6.82 25.43
CA THR A 98 4.85 5.39 25.80
C THR A 98 3.59 4.64 25.36
N THR A 99 2.42 5.29 25.41
CA THR A 99 1.14 4.73 24.96
C THR A 99 1.10 4.55 23.43
N ARG A 100 1.50 5.55 22.65
CA ARG A 100 1.55 5.48 21.18
C ARG A 100 2.59 4.48 20.71
N ALA A 101 3.74 4.39 21.36
CA ALA A 101 4.75 3.37 21.08
C ALA A 101 4.20 1.94 21.29
N SER A 102 3.45 1.72 22.36
CA SER A 102 2.77 0.44 22.61
C SER A 102 1.70 0.14 21.56
N GLN A 103 0.86 1.12 21.19
CA GLN A 103 -0.15 0.96 20.14
C GLN A 103 0.47 0.60 18.78
N VAL A 104 1.60 1.22 18.43
CA VAL A 104 2.36 0.89 17.21
C VAL A 104 2.83 -0.55 17.26
N ARG A 105 3.44 -0.98 18.37
CA ARG A 105 3.93 -2.35 18.56
C ARG A 105 2.82 -3.40 18.50
N ASP A 106 1.69 -3.12 19.13
CA ASP A 106 0.53 -4.02 19.13
C ASP A 106 -0.11 -4.10 17.75
N SER A 107 -0.23 -2.97 17.04
CA SER A 107 -0.73 -2.94 15.65
C SER A 107 0.18 -3.75 14.71
N VAL A 108 1.50 -3.63 14.86
CA VAL A 108 2.47 -4.42 14.09
C VAL A 108 2.38 -5.91 14.45
N ARG A 109 2.29 -6.26 15.74
CA ARG A 109 2.12 -7.66 16.18
C ARG A 109 0.83 -8.27 15.67
N GLN A 110 -0.28 -7.53 15.73
CA GLN A 110 -1.58 -7.96 15.23
C GLN A 110 -1.51 -8.21 13.73
N LEU A 111 -0.93 -7.28 12.97
CA LEU A 111 -0.74 -7.45 11.53
C LEU A 111 0.13 -8.68 11.22
N VAL A 112 1.25 -8.88 11.91
CA VAL A 112 2.10 -10.07 11.71
C VAL A 112 1.35 -11.36 12.05
N ARG A 113 0.49 -11.37 13.08
CA ARG A 113 -0.35 -12.54 13.39
C ARG A 113 -1.36 -12.78 12.27
N ASP A 114 -2.12 -11.77 11.86
CA ASP A 114 -3.14 -11.90 10.82
C ASP A 114 -2.54 -12.41 9.49
N PHE A 115 -1.32 -11.97 9.15
CA PHE A 115 -0.57 -12.48 8.01
C PHE A 115 -0.16 -13.95 8.17
N LYS A 116 0.26 -14.38 9.37
CA LYS A 116 0.55 -15.79 9.66
C LYS A 116 -0.71 -16.65 9.56
N THR A 117 -1.84 -16.20 10.10
CA THR A 117 -3.11 -16.94 10.04
C THR A 117 -3.60 -17.09 8.60
N ARG A 118 -3.55 -16.02 7.80
CA ARG A 118 -3.92 -16.08 6.37
C ARG A 118 -2.99 -16.94 5.53
N SER A 119 -1.68 -16.91 5.81
CA SER A 119 -0.72 -17.80 5.15
C SER A 119 -0.97 -19.28 5.49
N PHE A 120 -1.47 -19.57 6.70
CA PHE A 120 -1.87 -20.90 7.12
C PHE A 120 -3.17 -21.36 6.43
N GLU A 121 -4.17 -20.50 6.31
CA GLU A 121 -5.45 -20.82 5.64
C GLU A 121 -5.31 -21.03 4.12
N GLN A 122 -4.31 -20.42 3.48
CA GLN A 122 -4.01 -20.62 2.05
C GLN A 122 -3.14 -21.85 1.78
N ALA A 123 -2.59 -22.48 2.81
CA ALA A 123 -1.72 -23.67 2.71
C ALA A 123 -2.48 -25.00 3.00
N LEU A 124 -3.78 -24.92 3.30
CA LEU A 124 -4.73 -26.04 3.44
C LEU A 124 -5.62 -26.11 2.20
#